data_AF-A0A7X7U1Y4-F1
#
_entry.id   AF-A0A7X7U1Y4-F1
#
_cell.length_a   1.000
_cell.length_b   1.000
_cell.length_c   1.000
_cell.angle_alpha   90.00
_cell.angle_beta   90.00
_cell.angle_gamma   90.00
#
_symmetry.space_group_name_H-M   'P 1'
#
loop_
_entity.id
_entity.type
_entity.pdbx_description
1 polymer ?
#
loop_
_entity_poly.entity_id
_entity_poly.type
_entity_poly.pdbx_seq_one_letter_code
_entity_poly.pdbx_strand_id
1 'polypeptide(L)'
;MRGLRRGTVLWGVLFAGLLSCAGVCPAQDVVITDFRLSLTAQHSGDIGTIKAAARWKVSQGWAIYYALVYEGRIIAASSKGRMSATGYAEYWGCSYEEFQVLKEDFFCKPHTFKLEAVGNYGIGTTCYSYTYEPADILRIENRVAGFSDMQKGVLEIDHHPDANEGPDAYDAAHYTSHLPIVSAVTSLQPDPNTGQIRRLDLDARPKESLSDFDIELSLESDTKAPVRFNKETANELCLSLPRQSNGYDFRPHALTLQQYDPADPSVQYPLYDVRRVIASCDGLMWLPPLKGSYESGVPYAHFTLSFTRRASGDLRKDGLLNLRDFAVLARDWGCTATPTIADMGGSHGLGVPDGNVNGLDLMLLARRWVGDSDSFESGGFASLGWYGEGDVYWNVSPTQSRSGAFCAQAGRIADNQRSRLAITIECKAGRIRFWRKVSSQPKGDCLRFRSGNTVLGEWSGELDWEQVSFPVQAGRRTFSWEYSKDSGGWMGSDTAWIDLVSFPTGDLESAGM
;
A
#
# COMPACT_ATOMS: atom_id res chain seq x y z
N MET A 1 42.75 -22.48 25.84
CA MET A 1 42.44 -21.22 26.56
C MET A 1 43.00 -20.05 25.76
N ARG A 2 42.21 -18.97 25.71
CA ARG A 2 42.38 -17.66 25.06
C ARG A 2 43.80 -17.20 24.65
N GLY A 3 43.87 -16.47 23.54
CA GLY A 3 44.93 -15.47 23.34
C GLY A 3 45.07 -14.89 21.93
N LEU A 4 44.32 -13.83 21.63
CA LEU A 4 44.59 -12.72 20.70
C LEU A 4 45.41 -12.96 19.42
N ARG A 5 44.82 -12.64 18.27
CA ARG A 5 45.55 -12.00 17.16
C ARG A 5 44.86 -10.70 16.74
N ARG A 6 45.51 -9.59 17.10
CA ARG A 6 45.40 -8.29 16.43
C ARG A 6 45.96 -8.46 15.00
N GLY A 7 45.15 -8.12 14.00
CA GLY A 7 45.54 -8.02 12.60
C GLY A 7 45.75 -6.55 12.23
N THR A 8 46.99 -6.21 11.96
CA THR A 8 47.56 -4.89 11.67
C THR A 8 47.00 -4.31 10.37
N VAL A 9 46.44 -3.09 10.43
CA VAL A 9 46.18 -2.27 9.23
C VAL A 9 47.50 -1.59 8.86
N LEU A 10 48.06 -1.92 7.69
CA LEU A 10 49.29 -1.29 7.21
C LEU A 10 48.95 0.01 6.48
N TRP A 11 49.75 1.02 6.81
CA TRP A 11 49.63 2.43 6.46
C TRP A 11 50.25 2.76 5.10
N GLY A 12 49.63 3.71 4.40
CA GLY A 12 50.27 4.51 3.36
C GLY A 12 49.83 5.96 3.52
N VAL A 13 50.66 6.78 4.17
CA VAL A 13 50.51 8.24 4.31
C VAL A 13 51.45 8.91 3.33
N LEU A 14 50.93 9.86 2.55
CA LEU A 14 51.71 10.90 1.88
C LEU A 14 51.22 12.25 2.40
N PHE A 15 52.10 12.97 3.10
CA PHE A 15 51.89 14.34 3.57
C PHE A 15 52.73 15.31 2.74
N ALA A 16 52.11 16.37 2.24
CA ALA A 16 52.65 17.71 2.03
C ALA A 16 51.47 18.61 1.60
N GLY A 17 51.19 19.80 2.11
CA GLY A 17 51.76 20.67 3.14
C GLY A 17 50.81 21.88 3.23
N LEU A 18 50.78 22.55 4.39
CA LEU A 18 49.94 23.73 4.63
C LEU A 18 50.33 24.90 3.71
N LEU A 19 49.35 25.39 2.93
CA LEU A 19 49.33 26.74 2.36
C LEU A 19 47.87 27.22 2.37
N SER A 20 47.60 28.23 3.19
CA SER A 20 46.34 28.95 3.24
C SER A 20 46.10 29.71 1.94
N CYS A 21 44.93 29.59 1.33
CA CYS A 21 44.21 30.68 0.65
C CYS A 21 42.79 30.25 0.24
N ALA A 22 41.89 31.23 0.27
CA ALA A 22 40.44 31.12 0.17
C ALA A 22 39.93 30.31 -1.04
N GLY A 23 38.98 29.42 -0.78
CA GLY A 23 38.30 28.66 -1.83
C GLY A 23 37.37 27.56 -1.31
N VAL A 24 36.66 27.79 -0.20
CA VAL A 24 35.50 26.94 0.13
C VAL A 24 34.32 27.50 -0.67
N CYS A 25 34.05 26.92 -1.84
CA CYS A 25 32.85 27.21 -2.62
C CYS A 25 31.69 26.42 -2.01
N PRO A 26 30.52 27.04 -1.73
CA PRO A 26 29.45 26.37 -1.00
C PRO A 26 28.86 25.22 -1.82
N ALA A 27 28.31 24.21 -1.16
CA ALA A 27 27.57 23.09 -1.76
C ALA A 27 26.38 23.48 -2.68
N GLN A 28 26.10 24.78 -2.86
CA GLN A 28 24.95 25.32 -3.59
C GLN A 28 25.08 25.26 -5.13
N ASP A 29 26.28 25.07 -5.68
CA ASP A 29 26.50 25.10 -7.13
C ASP A 29 26.39 23.74 -7.83
N VAL A 30 26.32 22.64 -7.08
CA VAL A 30 26.18 21.28 -7.63
C VAL A 30 24.74 20.82 -7.45
N VAL A 31 23.96 20.89 -8.53
CA VAL A 31 22.58 20.41 -8.52
C VAL A 31 22.53 19.00 -9.11
N ILE A 32 22.25 18.02 -8.26
CA ILE A 32 21.98 16.63 -8.67
C ILE A 32 20.51 16.54 -9.11
N THR A 33 20.29 16.24 -10.39
CA THR A 33 18.93 16.16 -10.97
C THR A 33 18.34 14.76 -10.96
N ASP A 34 19.18 13.75 -10.79
CA ASP A 34 18.81 12.33 -10.74
C ASP A 34 19.90 11.60 -9.96
N PHE A 35 19.52 10.75 -9.02
CA PHE A 35 20.42 9.88 -8.26
C PHE A 35 19.73 8.53 -8.07
N ARG A 36 20.42 7.44 -8.39
CA ARG A 36 19.94 6.08 -8.18
C ARG A 36 21.02 5.24 -7.55
N LEU A 37 20.69 4.55 -6.46
CA LEU A 37 21.53 3.55 -5.80
C LEU A 37 20.92 2.17 -5.97
N SER A 38 21.74 1.16 -6.27
CA SER A 38 21.32 -0.25 -6.24
C SER A 38 22.32 -1.07 -5.43
N LEU A 39 21.79 -1.91 -4.54
CA LEU A 39 22.57 -2.86 -3.74
C LEU A 39 22.36 -4.28 -4.28
N THR A 40 23.43 -5.06 -4.40
CA THR A 40 23.36 -6.44 -4.91
C THR A 40 24.25 -7.36 -4.10
N ALA A 41 23.72 -8.51 -3.69
CA ALA A 41 24.46 -9.53 -2.95
C ALA A 41 24.92 -10.66 -3.87
N GLN A 42 26.14 -11.14 -3.67
CA GLN A 42 26.72 -12.25 -4.41
C GLN A 42 27.65 -13.06 -3.50
N HIS A 43 27.55 -14.39 -3.56
CA HIS A 43 28.47 -15.32 -2.89
C HIS A 43 29.30 -16.06 -3.95
N SER A 44 30.61 -16.18 -3.72
CA SER A 44 31.52 -16.91 -4.60
C SER A 44 32.66 -17.54 -3.79
N GLY A 45 32.78 -18.86 -3.85
CA GLY A 45 33.75 -19.59 -3.01
C GLY A 45 33.39 -19.44 -1.53
N ASP A 46 34.34 -18.98 -0.73
CA ASP A 46 34.15 -18.73 0.71
C ASP A 46 33.94 -17.24 1.03
N ILE A 47 33.52 -16.45 0.03
CA ILE A 47 33.39 -15.00 0.15
C ILE A 47 31.98 -14.56 -0.22
N GLY A 48 31.28 -13.98 0.75
CA GLY A 48 30.05 -13.25 0.54
C GLY A 48 30.33 -11.77 0.32
N THR A 49 29.74 -11.17 -0.72
CA THR A 49 29.92 -9.74 -1.04
C THR A 49 28.60 -9.04 -1.25
N ILE A 50 28.48 -7.81 -0.76
CA ILE A 50 27.43 -6.90 -1.17
C ILE A 50 28.06 -5.71 -1.93
N LYS A 51 27.46 -5.33 -3.06
CA LYS A 51 27.96 -4.33 -4.02
C LYS A 51 26.98 -3.16 -4.16
N ALA A 52 27.52 -1.94 -4.21
CA ALA A 52 26.76 -0.70 -4.26
C ALA A 52 27.07 0.01 -5.57
N ALA A 53 26.06 0.24 -6.40
CA ALA A 53 26.19 0.95 -7.66
C ALA A 53 25.35 2.22 -7.65
N ALA A 54 25.98 3.35 -8.01
CA ALA A 54 25.35 4.65 -8.05
C ALA A 54 25.41 5.26 -9.45
N ARG A 55 24.31 5.87 -9.88
CA ARG A 55 24.20 6.68 -11.10
C ARG A 55 23.65 8.06 -10.75
N TRP A 56 24.20 9.10 -11.35
CA TRP A 56 23.74 10.46 -11.11
C TRP A 56 23.87 11.36 -12.33
N LYS A 57 23.07 12.43 -12.37
CA LYS A 57 23.16 13.51 -13.35
C LYS A 57 23.33 14.85 -12.65
N VAL A 58 24.14 15.71 -13.24
CA VAL A 58 24.48 17.02 -12.70
C VAL A 58 24.15 18.08 -13.75
N SER A 59 23.46 19.16 -13.37
CA SER A 59 23.13 20.25 -14.30
C SER A 59 24.23 21.31 -14.42
N GLN A 60 25.05 21.50 -13.38
CA GLN A 60 26.24 22.37 -13.35
C GLN A 60 27.28 21.80 -12.36
N GLY A 61 28.57 21.78 -12.70
CA GLY A 61 29.57 21.21 -11.80
C GLY A 61 31.02 21.57 -12.11
N TRP A 62 31.77 21.88 -11.06
CA TRP A 62 33.21 22.17 -11.05
C TRP A 62 34.05 21.01 -10.48
N ALA A 63 33.39 19.92 -10.08
CA ALA A 63 34.01 18.76 -9.45
C ALA A 63 34.90 18.00 -10.43
N ILE A 64 36.09 17.59 -9.97
CA ILE A 64 37.02 16.76 -10.76
C ILE A 64 36.50 15.32 -10.81
N TYR A 65 36.02 14.85 -9.66
CA TYR A 65 35.36 13.57 -9.52
C TYR A 65 34.33 13.65 -8.39
N TYR A 66 33.40 12.69 -8.41
CA TYR A 66 32.48 12.45 -7.33
C TYR A 66 32.92 11.19 -6.58
N ALA A 67 32.75 11.20 -5.27
CA ALA A 67 33.00 10.07 -4.39
C ALA A 67 31.67 9.59 -3.79
N LEU A 68 31.41 8.29 -3.87
CA LEU A 68 30.35 7.66 -3.08
C LEU A 68 30.94 7.31 -1.72
N VAL A 69 30.31 7.82 -0.67
CA VAL A 69 30.77 7.71 0.71
C VAL A 69 29.75 6.94 1.53
N TYR A 70 30.20 5.95 2.28
CA TYR A 70 29.41 5.16 3.22
C TYR A 70 30.14 5.09 4.56
N GLU A 71 29.44 5.36 5.66
CA GLU A 71 30.02 5.46 7.01
C GLU A 71 31.31 6.31 7.10
N GLY A 72 31.35 7.42 6.36
CA GLY A 72 32.50 8.34 6.34
C GLY A 72 33.71 7.84 5.53
N ARG A 73 33.57 6.76 4.76
CA ARG A 73 34.62 6.22 3.88
C ARG A 73 34.22 6.33 2.42
N ILE A 74 35.17 6.74 1.57
CA ILE A 74 34.99 6.70 0.11
C ILE A 74 35.03 5.24 -0.33
N ILE A 75 33.93 4.75 -0.89
CA ILE A 75 33.78 3.36 -1.38
C ILE A 75 33.89 3.25 -2.90
N ALA A 76 33.61 4.34 -3.63
CA ALA A 76 33.88 4.43 -5.05
C ALA A 76 34.09 5.90 -5.45
N ALA A 77 34.77 6.12 -6.58
CA ALA A 77 34.94 7.45 -7.15
C ALA A 77 34.85 7.41 -8.68
N SER A 78 34.28 8.45 -9.29
CA SER A 78 34.19 8.57 -10.74
C SER A 78 33.86 9.99 -11.17
N SER A 79 34.38 10.39 -12.33
CA SER A 79 34.05 11.65 -13.00
C SER A 79 32.91 11.53 -14.03
N LYS A 80 32.38 10.32 -14.26
CA LYS A 80 31.53 10.00 -15.42
C LYS A 80 30.03 9.87 -15.15
N GLY A 81 29.51 10.37 -14.02
CA GLY A 81 28.07 10.27 -13.68
C GLY A 81 27.57 8.86 -13.33
N ARG A 82 28.49 7.88 -13.23
CA ARG A 82 28.20 6.50 -12.81
C ARG A 82 29.41 5.88 -12.13
N MET A 83 29.20 5.09 -11.07
CA MET A 83 30.23 4.34 -10.38
C MET A 83 29.67 3.08 -9.71
N SER A 84 30.52 2.09 -9.45
CA SER A 84 30.19 0.87 -8.70
C SER A 84 31.33 0.53 -7.75
N ALA A 85 31.00 0.27 -6.50
CA ALA A 85 31.90 -0.25 -5.48
C ALA A 85 31.63 -1.76 -5.34
N THR A 86 32.66 -2.58 -5.57
CA THR A 86 32.59 -4.02 -5.27
C THR A 86 33.11 -4.24 -3.86
N GLY A 87 32.39 -5.05 -3.06
CA GLY A 87 32.85 -5.43 -1.71
C GLY A 87 32.61 -4.37 -0.63
N TYR A 88 31.47 -3.67 -0.66
CA TYR A 88 31.20 -2.68 0.40
C TYR A 88 30.94 -3.37 1.76
N ALA A 89 30.39 -4.59 1.72
CA ALA A 89 30.32 -5.52 2.83
C ALA A 89 30.86 -6.85 2.33
N GLU A 90 31.98 -7.30 2.90
CA GLU A 90 32.62 -8.57 2.56
C GLU A 90 32.68 -9.46 3.80
N TYR A 91 32.23 -10.70 3.62
CA TYR A 91 32.24 -11.73 4.65
C TYR A 91 33.18 -12.82 4.18
N TRP A 92 34.33 -12.91 4.83
CA TRP A 92 35.42 -13.82 4.48
C TRP A 92 35.32 -15.11 5.29
N GLY A 93 35.45 -16.25 4.62
CA GLY A 93 35.41 -17.56 5.26
C GLY A 93 34.00 -17.96 5.74
N CYS A 94 32.95 -17.40 5.14
CA CYS A 94 31.57 -17.73 5.46
C CYS A 94 31.00 -18.76 4.49
N SER A 95 30.25 -19.73 5.02
CA SER A 95 29.44 -20.61 4.18
C SER A 95 28.34 -19.82 3.45
N TYR A 96 27.71 -20.43 2.46
CA TYR A 96 26.58 -19.81 1.78
C TYR A 96 25.42 -19.51 2.75
N GLU A 97 25.12 -20.44 3.66
CA GLU A 97 24.06 -20.31 4.66
C GLU A 97 24.37 -19.20 5.67
N GLU A 98 25.60 -19.12 6.16
CA GLU A 98 26.06 -18.04 7.03
C GLU A 98 25.97 -16.69 6.32
N PHE A 99 26.36 -16.64 5.04
CA PHE A 99 26.22 -15.43 4.23
C PHE A 99 24.76 -15.02 4.06
N GLN A 100 23.80 -15.94 3.90
CA GLN A 100 22.39 -15.57 3.83
C GLN A 100 21.94 -14.85 5.10
N VAL A 101 22.32 -15.33 6.28
CA VAL A 101 21.98 -14.66 7.56
C VAL A 101 22.61 -13.27 7.63
N LEU A 102 23.88 -13.13 7.24
CA LEU A 102 24.60 -11.85 7.25
C LEU A 102 24.06 -10.86 6.22
N LYS A 103 23.65 -11.37 5.06
CA LYS A 103 22.97 -10.62 4.01
C LYS A 103 21.63 -10.09 4.54
N GLU A 104 20.82 -10.94 5.17
CA GLU A 104 19.55 -10.52 5.78
C GLU A 104 19.75 -9.46 6.89
N ASP A 105 20.75 -9.63 7.76
CA ASP A 105 21.07 -8.65 8.81
C ASP A 105 21.52 -7.29 8.23
N PHE A 106 22.17 -7.31 7.07
CA PHE A 106 22.52 -6.08 6.37
C PHE A 106 21.28 -5.38 5.82
N PHE A 107 20.44 -6.07 5.03
CA PHE A 107 19.29 -5.46 4.35
C PHE A 107 18.14 -5.09 5.29
N CYS A 108 18.12 -5.59 6.53
CA CYS A 108 17.09 -5.22 7.51
C CYS A 108 17.34 -3.88 8.22
N LYS A 109 18.43 -3.17 7.90
CA LYS A 109 18.82 -1.90 8.54
C LYS A 109 18.91 -0.76 7.52
N PRO A 110 18.59 0.48 7.92
CA PRO A 110 18.80 1.63 7.06
C PRO A 110 20.29 1.92 6.88
N HIS A 111 20.69 2.33 5.67
CA HIS A 111 22.08 2.61 5.28
C HIS A 111 22.21 3.93 4.55
N THR A 112 22.94 4.90 5.10
CA THR A 112 23.13 6.22 4.47
C THR A 112 24.38 6.27 3.60
N PHE A 113 24.17 6.57 2.32
CA PHE A 113 25.17 6.84 1.31
C PHE A 113 25.20 8.32 0.96
N LYS A 114 26.39 8.90 0.89
CA LYS A 114 26.60 10.30 0.50
C LYS A 114 27.31 10.36 -0.83
N LEU A 115 26.89 11.28 -1.69
CA LEU A 115 27.67 11.68 -2.85
C LEU A 115 28.43 12.95 -2.49
N GLU A 116 29.75 12.88 -2.54
CA GLU A 116 30.64 14.01 -2.29
C GLU A 116 31.28 14.48 -3.58
N ALA A 117 31.16 15.77 -3.88
CA ALA A 117 31.87 16.42 -4.96
C ALA A 117 33.28 16.78 -4.49
N VAL A 118 34.31 16.34 -5.21
CA VAL A 118 35.71 16.60 -4.87
C VAL A 118 36.36 17.52 -5.89
N GLY A 119 36.95 18.60 -5.39
CA GLY A 119 37.67 19.61 -6.17
C GLY A 119 39.20 19.51 -6.09
N ASN A 120 39.89 20.53 -6.62
CA ASN A 120 41.36 20.58 -6.74
C ASN A 120 42.12 20.43 -5.41
N TYR A 121 41.48 20.69 -4.28
CA TYR A 121 42.10 20.65 -2.95
C TYR A 121 41.78 19.37 -2.15
N GLY A 122 41.11 18.39 -2.77
CA GLY A 122 40.86 17.07 -2.17
C GLY A 122 39.82 17.02 -1.04
N ILE A 123 39.26 18.16 -0.62
CA ILE A 123 38.17 18.20 0.36
C ILE A 123 36.85 17.90 -0.35
N GLY A 124 36.24 16.77 -0.01
CA GLY A 124 34.91 16.39 -0.48
C GLY A 124 33.82 17.23 0.20
N THR A 125 32.88 17.74 -0.59
CA THR A 125 31.67 18.40 -0.08
C THR A 125 30.47 17.54 -0.39
N THR A 126 29.69 17.17 0.62
CA THR A 126 28.44 16.42 0.42
C THR A 126 27.46 17.24 -0.43
N CYS A 127 27.14 16.75 -1.63
CA CYS A 127 26.19 17.37 -2.54
C CYS A 127 24.86 16.61 -2.60
N TYR A 128 24.84 15.33 -2.20
CA TYR A 128 23.62 14.54 -2.10
C TYR A 128 23.75 13.50 -0.98
N SER A 129 22.63 13.16 -0.36
CA SER A 129 22.55 12.10 0.65
C SER A 129 21.35 11.22 0.31
N TYR A 130 21.59 9.92 0.25
CA TYR A 130 20.58 8.90 0.02
C TYR A 130 20.61 7.92 1.19
N THR A 131 19.48 7.67 1.81
CA THR A 131 19.35 6.61 2.80
C THR A 131 18.62 5.45 2.14
N TYR A 132 19.30 4.31 2.02
CA TYR A 132 18.63 3.05 1.76
C TYR A 132 17.77 2.72 2.97
N GLU A 133 16.48 2.57 2.74
CA GLU A 133 15.52 2.09 3.74
C GLU A 133 15.23 0.61 3.45
N PRO A 134 15.14 -0.25 4.48
CA PRO A 134 14.78 -1.66 4.29
C PRO A 134 13.46 -1.81 3.53
N ALA A 135 13.40 -2.78 2.61
CA ALA A 135 12.16 -3.13 1.92
C ALA A 135 11.12 -3.71 2.89
N ASP A 136 9.84 -3.44 2.63
CA ASP A 136 8.75 -4.15 3.27
C ASP A 136 8.66 -5.55 2.66
N ILE A 137 8.43 -6.57 3.49
CA ILE A 137 8.30 -7.94 3.03
C ILE A 137 6.90 -8.43 3.30
N LEU A 138 6.22 -8.92 2.28
CA LEU A 138 5.03 -9.76 2.40
C LEU A 138 5.46 -11.20 2.18
N ARG A 139 5.27 -12.04 3.20
CA ARG A 139 5.51 -13.47 3.12
C ARG A 139 4.19 -14.23 3.11
N ILE A 140 4.04 -15.12 2.14
CA ILE A 140 2.91 -16.03 1.98
C ILE A 140 3.44 -17.45 2.05
N GLU A 141 3.03 -18.20 3.08
CA GLU A 141 3.43 -19.58 3.27
C GLU A 141 2.25 -20.52 3.02
N ASN A 142 2.44 -21.56 2.20
CA ASN A 142 1.49 -22.66 2.06
C ASN A 142 1.88 -23.79 3.02
N ARG A 143 1.00 -24.11 3.97
CA ARG A 143 1.22 -25.12 5.01
C ARG A 143 0.20 -26.25 4.87
N VAL A 144 0.71 -27.47 4.78
CA VAL A 144 -0.10 -28.69 4.71
C VAL A 144 0.19 -29.55 5.94
N ALA A 145 -0.84 -30.01 6.63
CA ALA A 145 -0.66 -30.78 7.87
C ALA A 145 0.16 -32.06 7.62
N GLY A 146 1.15 -32.29 8.48
CA GLY A 146 2.09 -33.40 8.35
C GLY A 146 3.31 -33.10 7.47
N PHE A 147 3.39 -31.91 6.87
CA PHE A 147 4.59 -31.41 6.20
C PHE A 147 5.39 -30.59 7.22
N SER A 148 6.72 -30.71 7.18
CA SER A 148 7.64 -29.96 8.04
C SER A 148 7.84 -28.52 7.58
N ASP A 149 8.51 -27.69 8.40
CA ASP A 149 8.89 -26.32 8.04
C ASP A 149 9.82 -26.23 6.81
N MET A 150 10.46 -27.33 6.42
CA MET A 150 11.29 -27.41 5.21
C MET A 150 10.48 -27.85 3.97
N GLN A 151 9.20 -28.17 4.14
CA GLN A 151 8.27 -28.65 3.11
C GLN A 151 7.14 -27.67 2.81
N LYS A 152 7.17 -26.46 3.41
CA LYS A 152 6.22 -25.37 3.09
C LYS A 152 6.66 -24.62 1.83
N GLY A 153 5.70 -24.20 1.02
CA GLY A 153 5.94 -23.28 -0.09
C GLY A 153 5.95 -21.85 0.47
N VAL A 154 6.93 -21.02 0.12
CA VAL A 154 7.08 -19.67 0.71
C VAL A 154 7.33 -18.63 -0.36
N LEU A 155 6.36 -17.78 -0.68
CA LEU A 155 6.57 -16.62 -1.53
C LEU A 155 6.88 -15.41 -0.66
N GLU A 156 8.00 -14.75 -0.92
CA GLU A 156 8.32 -13.44 -0.36
C GLU A 156 8.27 -12.39 -1.46
N ILE A 157 7.56 -11.30 -1.19
CA ILE A 157 7.48 -10.13 -2.06
C ILE A 157 8.14 -8.98 -1.32
N ASP A 158 9.26 -8.51 -1.88
CA ASP A 158 9.99 -7.36 -1.39
C ASP A 158 9.45 -6.10 -2.07
N HIS A 159 8.94 -5.14 -1.30
CA HIS A 159 8.50 -3.84 -1.80
C HIS A 159 9.44 -2.73 -1.39
N HIS A 160 9.99 -2.06 -2.39
CA HIS A 160 10.95 -0.99 -2.17
C HIS A 160 10.25 0.30 -1.71
N PRO A 161 10.74 1.00 -0.67
CA PRO A 161 10.09 2.22 -0.13
C PRO A 161 10.07 3.40 -1.11
N ASP A 162 10.93 3.38 -2.13
CA ASP A 162 10.95 4.39 -3.22
C ASP A 162 10.06 4.01 -4.43
N ALA A 163 9.38 2.84 -4.41
CA ALA A 163 8.46 2.44 -5.47
C ALA A 163 7.17 3.28 -5.36
N ASN A 164 7.07 4.30 -6.23
CA ASN A 164 5.89 5.18 -6.33
C ASN A 164 4.75 4.58 -7.16
N GLU A 165 4.98 3.43 -7.78
CA GLU A 165 4.03 2.72 -8.62
C GLU A 165 3.71 1.40 -7.89
N GLY A 166 2.53 0.82 -8.15
CA GLY A 166 2.26 -0.54 -7.71
C GLY A 166 3.32 -1.53 -8.23
N PRO A 167 3.11 -2.83 -8.05
CA PRO A 167 4.19 -3.78 -8.26
C PRO A 167 4.90 -3.65 -9.61
N ASP A 168 6.21 -3.45 -9.58
CA ASP A 168 7.03 -3.16 -10.75
C ASP A 168 8.20 -4.15 -10.90
N ALA A 169 9.02 -3.94 -11.93
CA ALA A 169 10.14 -4.84 -12.25
C ALA A 169 11.26 -4.85 -11.18
N TYR A 170 11.18 -4.03 -10.14
CA TYR A 170 12.07 -4.03 -8.98
C TYR A 170 11.55 -4.87 -7.81
N ASP A 171 10.26 -5.27 -7.81
CA ASP A 171 9.72 -6.20 -6.82
C ASP A 171 10.07 -7.64 -7.24
N ALA A 172 11.07 -8.22 -6.57
CA ALA A 172 11.53 -9.56 -6.85
C ALA A 172 10.91 -10.56 -5.87
N ALA A 173 10.39 -11.67 -6.38
CA ALA A 173 10.15 -12.84 -5.54
C ALA A 173 11.51 -13.36 -5.04
N HIS A 174 11.87 -13.06 -3.80
CA HIS A 174 13.15 -13.54 -3.27
C HIS A 174 13.04 -15.04 -2.95
N TYR A 175 13.94 -15.83 -3.56
CA TYR A 175 14.25 -17.16 -3.05
C TYR A 175 15.71 -17.28 -2.59
N THR A 176 15.93 -18.04 -1.53
CA THR A 176 17.23 -18.55 -1.09
C THR A 176 17.66 -19.76 -1.92
N SER A 177 17.86 -19.61 -3.23
CA SER A 177 18.72 -20.49 -4.05
C SER A 177 18.79 -19.96 -5.47
N HIS A 178 20.00 -19.78 -5.96
CA HIS A 178 20.33 -19.35 -7.31
C HIS A 178 19.64 -20.19 -8.39
N LEU A 179 18.89 -19.55 -9.31
CA LEU A 179 18.75 -19.83 -10.75
C LEU A 179 17.72 -18.82 -11.38
N PRO A 180 17.71 -18.59 -12.71
CA PRO A 180 17.27 -17.33 -13.34
C PRO A 180 15.76 -17.20 -13.62
N ILE A 181 15.23 -15.99 -13.42
CA ILE A 181 14.03 -15.32 -14.03
C ILE A 181 12.89 -16.25 -14.51
N VAL A 182 12.56 -17.28 -13.75
CA VAL A 182 11.34 -18.06 -13.92
C VAL A 182 10.81 -18.31 -12.52
N SER A 183 9.75 -17.60 -12.16
CA SER A 183 9.08 -17.70 -10.87
C SER A 183 8.57 -19.13 -10.66
N ALA A 184 9.15 -19.84 -9.71
CA ALA A 184 8.61 -21.05 -9.11
C ALA A 184 9.31 -21.17 -7.75
N VAL A 185 8.59 -20.88 -6.67
CA VAL A 185 9.16 -20.98 -5.33
C VAL A 185 8.99 -22.41 -4.83
N THR A 186 10.12 -23.09 -4.68
CA THR A 186 10.26 -24.51 -4.36
C THR A 186 10.43 -24.73 -2.86
N SER A 187 10.01 -25.85 -2.28
CA SER A 187 10.77 -26.49 -1.19
C SER A 187 10.71 -28.01 -1.34
N LEU A 188 11.79 -28.72 -1.02
CA LEU A 188 11.99 -30.15 -1.26
C LEU A 188 11.99 -30.89 0.08
N GLN A 189 11.18 -31.95 0.30
CA GLN A 189 11.49 -33.00 1.32
C GLN A 189 10.53 -34.23 1.41
N PRO A 190 10.92 -35.33 2.10
CA PRO A 190 10.38 -36.68 1.93
C PRO A 190 9.00 -37.00 2.54
N ASP A 191 8.33 -37.92 1.84
CA ASP A 191 7.04 -38.52 2.09
C ASP A 191 7.04 -39.23 3.45
N PRO A 192 6.08 -38.93 4.32
CA PRO A 192 6.05 -39.47 5.68
C PRO A 192 5.73 -40.98 5.75
N ASN A 193 5.25 -41.61 4.68
CA ASN A 193 4.98 -43.05 4.60
C ASN A 193 6.02 -43.82 3.77
N THR A 194 6.65 -43.16 2.77
CA THR A 194 7.55 -43.83 1.81
C THR A 194 8.99 -43.32 1.85
N GLY A 195 9.25 -42.18 2.49
CA GLY A 195 10.56 -41.52 2.51
C GLY A 195 10.94 -40.80 1.22
N GLN A 196 10.03 -40.66 0.25
CA GLN A 196 10.29 -40.02 -1.06
C GLN A 196 10.06 -38.51 -1.08
N ILE A 197 11.03 -37.72 -1.52
CA ILE A 197 10.96 -36.25 -1.58
C ILE A 197 9.75 -35.77 -2.41
N ARG A 198 8.91 -34.92 -1.78
CA ARG A 198 7.78 -34.21 -2.36
C ARG A 198 8.08 -32.71 -2.29
N ARG A 199 7.61 -31.97 -3.29
CA ARG A 199 7.84 -30.54 -3.47
C ARG A 199 6.51 -29.79 -3.35
N LEU A 200 6.51 -28.67 -2.63
CA LEU A 200 5.35 -27.76 -2.56
C LEU A 200 5.73 -26.49 -3.29
N ASP A 201 5.00 -26.17 -4.36
CA ASP A 201 5.31 -25.05 -5.22
C ASP A 201 4.29 -23.93 -5.09
N LEU A 202 4.82 -22.71 -5.04
CA LEU A 202 4.09 -21.47 -5.15
C LEU A 202 4.60 -20.72 -6.39
N ASP A 203 3.81 -20.69 -7.47
CA ASP A 203 4.17 -19.98 -8.70
C ASP A 203 3.48 -18.60 -8.72
N ALA A 204 4.25 -17.55 -9.00
CA ALA A 204 3.76 -16.20 -9.19
C ALA A 204 4.19 -15.66 -10.55
N ARG A 205 3.30 -15.65 -11.55
CA ARG A 205 3.63 -15.25 -12.93
C ARG A 205 3.02 -13.91 -13.29
N PRO A 206 3.74 -13.04 -14.02
CA PRO A 206 3.13 -11.88 -14.65
C PRO A 206 2.55 -12.27 -16.01
N LYS A 207 1.30 -11.91 -16.29
CA LYS A 207 0.77 -11.97 -17.67
C LYS A 207 1.04 -10.67 -18.46
N GLU A 208 2.06 -9.92 -18.08
CA GLU A 208 2.54 -8.63 -18.62
C GLU A 208 2.09 -7.36 -17.86
N SER A 209 2.69 -7.16 -16.68
CA SER A 209 3.03 -5.92 -15.93
C SER A 209 2.00 -4.80 -15.66
N LEU A 210 2.04 -4.32 -14.39
CA LEU A 210 1.34 -3.20 -13.71
C LEU A 210 -0.03 -3.47 -13.05
N SER A 211 -0.55 -4.69 -13.03
CA SER A 211 -1.83 -4.99 -12.37
C SER A 211 -1.90 -6.43 -11.85
N ASP A 212 -1.87 -6.57 -10.51
CA ASP A 212 -2.04 -7.80 -9.70
C ASP A 212 -1.03 -8.96 -9.92
N PHE A 213 -0.80 -9.75 -8.88
CA PHE A 213 -0.01 -10.99 -8.93
C PHE A 213 -0.93 -12.20 -8.87
N ASP A 214 -0.85 -13.07 -9.87
CA ASP A 214 -1.50 -14.37 -9.83
C ASP A 214 -0.58 -15.37 -9.12
N ILE A 215 -1.14 -16.10 -8.17
CA ILE A 215 -0.47 -17.07 -7.30
C ILE A 215 -1.12 -18.44 -7.52
N GLU A 216 -0.33 -19.44 -7.88
CA GLU A 216 -0.77 -20.81 -8.07
C GLU A 216 -0.19 -21.71 -6.97
N LEU A 217 -1.06 -22.45 -6.27
CA LEU A 217 -0.64 -23.48 -5.32
C LEU A 217 -0.61 -24.81 -6.06
N SER A 218 0.54 -25.49 -6.09
CA SER A 218 0.64 -26.82 -6.68
C SER A 218 1.43 -27.79 -5.80
N LEU A 219 1.19 -29.08 -6.00
CA LEU A 219 1.91 -30.16 -5.35
C LEU A 219 2.80 -30.82 -6.39
N GLU A 220 4.10 -30.91 -6.12
CA GLU A 220 5.07 -31.56 -6.98
C GLU A 220 5.65 -32.81 -6.31
N SER A 221 5.97 -33.80 -7.12
CA SER A 221 6.59 -35.06 -6.73
C SER A 221 7.86 -35.25 -7.52
N ASP A 222 8.95 -35.65 -6.86
CA ASP A 222 10.24 -35.90 -7.51
C ASP A 222 10.15 -36.98 -8.60
N THR A 223 9.22 -37.93 -8.42
CA THR A 223 8.97 -39.00 -9.39
C THR A 223 8.04 -38.59 -10.52
N LYS A 224 7.52 -37.34 -10.50
CA LYS A 224 6.42 -36.84 -11.32
C LYS A 224 5.11 -37.62 -11.18
N ALA A 225 5.03 -38.55 -10.23
CA ALA A 225 3.82 -39.30 -9.95
C ALA A 225 2.82 -38.46 -9.12
N PRO A 226 1.51 -38.78 -9.16
CA PRO A 226 0.50 -38.05 -8.40
C PRO A 226 0.73 -38.12 -6.89
N VAL A 227 0.52 -36.99 -6.21
CA VAL A 227 0.58 -36.86 -4.75
C VAL A 227 -0.77 -37.31 -4.16
N ARG A 228 -0.73 -38.29 -3.25
CA ARG A 228 -1.94 -38.91 -2.68
C ARG A 228 -2.12 -38.60 -1.19
N PHE A 229 -3.36 -38.27 -0.82
CA PHE A 229 -3.83 -38.06 0.56
C PHE A 229 -4.96 -39.06 0.88
N ASN A 230 -4.66 -40.02 1.75
CA ASN A 230 -5.59 -41.08 2.15
C ASN A 230 -6.65 -40.62 3.16
N LYS A 231 -6.47 -39.44 3.74
CA LYS A 231 -7.38 -38.79 4.68
C LYS A 231 -7.41 -37.29 4.38
N GLU A 232 -8.46 -36.62 4.84
CA GLU A 232 -8.51 -35.16 4.81
C GLU A 232 -7.33 -34.60 5.59
N THR A 233 -6.58 -33.75 4.92
CA THR A 233 -5.32 -33.18 5.42
C THR A 233 -5.49 -31.67 5.42
N ALA A 234 -5.32 -31.03 6.58
CA ALA A 234 -5.48 -29.59 6.70
C ALA A 234 -4.48 -28.85 5.79
N ASN A 235 -4.92 -27.73 5.25
CA ASN A 235 -4.23 -26.94 4.23
C ASN A 235 -4.56 -25.47 4.51
N GLU A 236 -3.55 -24.63 4.63
CA GLU A 236 -3.70 -23.25 5.06
C GLU A 236 -2.65 -22.36 4.39
N LEU A 237 -3.01 -21.10 4.15
CA LEU A 237 -2.05 -20.05 3.86
C LEU A 237 -1.74 -19.28 5.14
N CYS A 238 -0.46 -19.03 5.40
CA CYS A 238 -0.02 -18.14 6.46
C CYS A 238 0.60 -16.89 5.83
N LEU A 239 -0.06 -15.76 6.05
CA LEU A 239 0.36 -14.44 5.61
C LEU A 239 1.14 -13.76 6.74
N SER A 240 2.23 -13.08 6.42
CA SER A 240 2.97 -12.29 7.41
C SER A 240 3.69 -11.12 6.78
N LEU A 241 3.97 -10.10 7.59
CA LEU A 241 4.77 -8.93 7.22
C LEU A 241 6.04 -8.92 8.08
N PRO A 242 7.00 -9.84 7.85
CA PRO A 242 8.13 -10.06 8.74
C PRO A 242 9.11 -8.87 8.79
N ARG A 243 9.09 -7.98 7.80
CA ARG A 243 9.90 -6.78 7.75
C ARG A 243 9.02 -5.59 7.38
N GLN A 244 8.94 -4.63 8.30
CA GLN A 244 8.25 -3.36 8.13
C GLN A 244 9.24 -2.26 8.49
N SER A 245 9.65 -1.44 7.52
CA SER A 245 10.46 -0.26 7.83
C SER A 245 9.55 0.89 8.22
N ASN A 246 9.82 1.60 9.32
CA ASN A 246 9.11 2.83 9.71
C ASN A 246 7.55 2.75 9.74
N GLY A 247 6.97 1.55 9.90
CA GLY A 247 5.51 1.34 9.85
C GLY A 247 4.91 1.44 8.45
N TYR A 248 5.76 1.43 7.41
CA TYR A 248 5.35 1.09 6.07
C TYR A 248 5.01 -0.42 6.08
N ASP A 249 3.78 -0.71 5.70
CA ASP A 249 3.21 -2.05 5.59
C ASP A 249 2.60 -2.18 4.18
N PHE A 250 3.31 -1.68 3.15
CA PHE A 250 2.80 -1.47 1.78
C PHE A 250 1.73 -0.35 1.64
N ARG A 251 1.63 0.57 2.61
CA ARG A 251 0.74 1.77 2.54
C ARG A 251 1.24 2.78 1.50
N PRO A 252 0.35 3.55 0.83
CA PRO A 252 -1.10 3.70 1.05
C PRO A 252 -1.98 2.73 0.23
N HIS A 253 -1.35 1.81 -0.48
CA HIS A 253 -2.01 0.90 -1.41
C HIS A 253 -2.84 -0.15 -0.68
N ALA A 254 -3.90 -0.63 -1.35
CA ALA A 254 -4.64 -1.78 -0.85
C ALA A 254 -3.70 -2.99 -0.76
N LEU A 255 -4.05 -3.99 0.02
CA LEU A 255 -3.32 -5.26 0.02
C LEU A 255 -4.33 -6.35 0.20
N THR A 256 -4.79 -6.92 -0.91
CA THR A 256 -5.90 -7.86 -0.92
C THR A 256 -5.53 -9.16 -1.62
N LEU A 257 -6.16 -10.25 -1.18
CA LEU A 257 -5.98 -11.58 -1.74
C LEU A 257 -7.36 -12.15 -2.07
N GLN A 258 -7.55 -12.66 -3.29
CA GLN A 258 -8.82 -13.30 -3.71
C GLN A 258 -8.51 -14.64 -4.36
N GLN A 259 -9.20 -15.70 -3.94
CA GLN A 259 -9.17 -16.95 -4.69
C GLN A 259 -9.92 -16.79 -6.03
N TYR A 260 -9.55 -17.55 -7.05
CA TYR A 260 -10.35 -17.69 -8.27
C TYR A 260 -10.27 -19.11 -8.82
N ASP A 261 -11.20 -19.43 -9.72
CA ASP A 261 -11.17 -20.67 -10.50
C ASP A 261 -10.99 -20.34 -11.98
N PRO A 262 -9.85 -20.71 -12.60
CA PRO A 262 -9.63 -20.47 -14.03
C PRO A 262 -10.55 -21.31 -14.93
N ALA A 263 -11.07 -22.43 -14.45
CA ALA A 263 -11.99 -23.30 -15.21
C ALA A 263 -13.43 -22.79 -15.15
N ASP A 264 -13.80 -22.10 -14.07
CA ASP A 264 -15.10 -21.45 -13.92
C ASP A 264 -14.98 -20.02 -13.36
N PRO A 265 -14.72 -19.03 -14.24
CA PRO A 265 -14.61 -17.63 -13.84
C PRO A 265 -15.89 -17.03 -13.24
N SER A 266 -17.02 -17.74 -13.32
CA SER A 266 -18.28 -17.29 -12.72
C SER A 266 -18.34 -17.53 -11.21
N VAL A 267 -17.48 -18.42 -10.68
CA VAL A 267 -17.35 -18.66 -9.25
C VAL A 267 -16.74 -17.44 -8.58
N GLN A 268 -17.46 -16.91 -7.59
CA GLN A 268 -17.03 -15.71 -6.87
C GLN A 268 -16.60 -16.08 -5.46
N TYR A 269 -15.31 -15.85 -5.18
CA TYR A 269 -14.71 -16.04 -3.88
C TYR A 269 -14.68 -14.72 -3.09
N PRO A 270 -14.63 -14.75 -1.76
CA PRO A 270 -14.46 -13.55 -0.97
C PRO A 270 -13.11 -12.88 -1.20
N LEU A 271 -13.06 -11.56 -0.99
CA LEU A 271 -11.86 -10.75 -1.07
C LEU A 271 -11.32 -10.49 0.34
N TYR A 272 -10.10 -10.95 0.63
CA TYR A 272 -9.45 -10.79 1.92
C TYR A 272 -8.58 -9.54 1.93
N ASP A 273 -8.62 -8.76 3.02
CA ASP A 273 -7.61 -7.75 3.34
C ASP A 273 -6.46 -8.44 4.09
N VAL A 274 -5.30 -8.54 3.44
CA VAL A 274 -4.13 -9.27 3.95
C VAL A 274 -3.69 -8.72 5.31
N ARG A 275 -3.70 -7.39 5.49
CA ARG A 275 -3.27 -6.77 6.75
C ARG A 275 -4.21 -7.10 7.88
N ARG A 276 -5.52 -7.13 7.59
CA ARG A 276 -6.52 -7.51 8.60
C ARG A 276 -6.45 -8.99 8.93
N VAL A 277 -6.20 -9.86 7.96
CA VAL A 277 -5.95 -11.30 8.22
C VAL A 277 -4.75 -11.45 9.15
N ILE A 278 -3.66 -10.72 8.91
CA ILE A 278 -2.48 -10.72 9.80
C ILE A 278 -2.82 -10.22 11.21
N ALA A 279 -3.53 -9.10 11.31
CA ALA A 279 -3.84 -8.48 12.60
C ALA A 279 -4.91 -9.23 13.41
N SER A 280 -5.82 -9.94 12.74
CA SER A 280 -7.04 -10.49 13.35
C SER A 280 -7.04 -12.01 13.47
N CYS A 281 -6.31 -12.69 12.59
CA CYS A 281 -6.29 -14.15 12.47
C CYS A 281 -4.85 -14.70 12.57
N ASP A 282 -3.91 -13.92 13.13
CA ASP A 282 -2.48 -14.25 13.18
C ASP A 282 -1.90 -14.64 11.81
N GLY A 283 -2.47 -14.10 10.73
CA GLY A 283 -2.05 -14.38 9.36
C GLY A 283 -2.64 -15.65 8.75
N LEU A 284 -3.43 -16.42 9.49
CA LEU A 284 -3.96 -17.71 9.03
C LEU A 284 -5.18 -17.53 8.14
N MET A 285 -5.14 -18.16 6.97
CA MET A 285 -6.25 -18.30 6.03
C MET A 285 -6.46 -19.77 5.69
N TRP A 286 -7.59 -20.32 6.13
CA TRP A 286 -7.92 -21.73 5.96
C TRP A 286 -8.31 -22.03 4.51
N LEU A 287 -7.77 -23.11 3.95
CA LEU A 287 -8.17 -23.64 2.65
C LEU A 287 -8.95 -24.94 2.82
N PRO A 288 -9.72 -25.37 1.80
CA PRO A 288 -10.32 -26.70 1.81
C PRO A 288 -9.26 -27.79 2.09
N PRO A 289 -9.56 -28.76 2.98
CA PRO A 289 -8.64 -29.87 3.25
C PRO A 289 -8.31 -30.66 1.99
N LEU A 290 -7.05 -31.06 1.84
CA LEU A 290 -6.60 -31.87 0.72
C LEU A 290 -7.02 -33.33 0.92
N LYS A 291 -7.52 -33.96 -0.14
CA LYS A 291 -7.97 -35.36 -0.15
C LYS A 291 -7.88 -35.95 -1.55
N GLY A 292 -7.55 -37.23 -1.67
CA GLY A 292 -7.52 -37.92 -2.96
C GLY A 292 -6.16 -37.79 -3.65
N SER A 293 -6.17 -37.64 -4.98
CA SER A 293 -4.97 -37.66 -5.82
C SER A 293 -4.83 -36.33 -6.56
N TYR A 294 -3.64 -35.74 -6.48
CA TYR A 294 -3.28 -34.49 -7.17
C TYR A 294 -2.13 -34.77 -8.12
N GLU A 295 -2.28 -34.39 -9.38
CA GLU A 295 -1.22 -34.56 -10.38
C GLU A 295 -0.03 -33.65 -10.06
N SER A 296 1.19 -34.18 -10.27
CA SER A 296 2.41 -33.46 -9.94
C SER A 296 2.57 -32.20 -10.80
N GLY A 297 2.78 -31.05 -10.15
CA GLY A 297 2.98 -29.76 -10.81
C GLY A 297 1.70 -29.14 -11.40
N VAL A 298 0.52 -29.71 -11.11
CA VAL A 298 -0.76 -29.14 -11.52
C VAL A 298 -1.32 -28.30 -10.37
N PRO A 299 -1.63 -27.01 -10.60
CA PRO A 299 -2.23 -26.16 -9.57
C PRO A 299 -3.57 -26.70 -9.06
N TYR A 300 -3.73 -26.71 -7.73
CA TYR A 300 -4.99 -27.08 -7.07
C TYR A 300 -5.75 -25.87 -6.51
N ALA A 301 -5.11 -24.70 -6.43
CA ALA A 301 -5.74 -23.45 -6.03
C ALA A 301 -5.04 -22.26 -6.70
N HIS A 302 -5.81 -21.21 -6.99
CA HIS A 302 -5.34 -20.01 -7.67
C HIS A 302 -5.80 -18.78 -6.90
N PHE A 303 -4.93 -17.79 -6.76
CA PHE A 303 -5.20 -16.55 -6.05
C PHE A 303 -4.70 -15.35 -6.84
N THR A 304 -5.35 -14.21 -6.65
CA THR A 304 -4.90 -12.92 -7.13
C THR A 304 -4.57 -12.06 -5.91
N LEU A 305 -3.31 -11.68 -5.77
CA LEU A 305 -2.83 -10.69 -4.81
C LEU A 305 -2.83 -9.31 -5.50
N SER A 306 -3.51 -8.34 -4.91
CA SER A 306 -3.69 -7.01 -5.49
C SER A 306 -3.27 -5.91 -4.54
N PHE A 307 -2.62 -4.89 -5.09
CA PHE A 307 -2.25 -3.66 -4.40
C PHE A 307 -3.21 -2.49 -4.67
N THR A 308 -4.11 -2.66 -5.64
CA THR A 308 -5.02 -1.61 -6.11
C THR A 308 -6.47 -1.93 -5.75
N ARG A 309 -6.82 -3.21 -5.72
CA ARG A 309 -8.17 -3.69 -5.45
C ARG A 309 -8.52 -3.54 -3.98
N ARG A 310 -9.65 -2.89 -3.72
CA ARG A 310 -10.24 -2.73 -2.38
C ARG A 310 -11.51 -3.56 -2.26
N ALA A 311 -11.83 -3.97 -1.05
CA ALA A 311 -13.11 -4.57 -0.75
C ALA A 311 -14.19 -3.48 -0.75
N SER A 312 -14.93 -3.35 -1.86
CA SER A 312 -15.84 -2.24 -2.12
C SER A 312 -17.30 -2.52 -1.74
N GLY A 313 -17.66 -3.74 -1.33
CA GLY A 313 -19.05 -4.11 -1.04
C GLY A 313 -19.93 -4.21 -2.28
N ASP A 314 -19.46 -3.73 -3.44
CA ASP A 314 -19.97 -4.06 -4.77
C ASP A 314 -19.63 -5.53 -5.06
N LEU A 315 -20.53 -6.41 -4.61
CA LEU A 315 -20.42 -7.85 -4.72
C LEU A 315 -20.53 -8.31 -6.17
N ARG A 316 -21.13 -7.48 -7.03
CA ARG A 316 -21.32 -7.79 -8.45
C ARG A 316 -20.17 -7.31 -9.34
N LYS A 317 -19.26 -6.49 -8.82
CA LYS A 317 -18.15 -5.89 -9.55
C LYS A 317 -18.64 -5.05 -10.74
N ASP A 318 -19.81 -4.42 -10.63
CA ASP A 318 -20.40 -3.57 -11.67
C ASP A 318 -20.16 -2.07 -11.45
N GLY A 319 -19.38 -1.73 -10.42
CA GLY A 319 -19.01 -0.37 -10.05
C GLY A 319 -20.09 0.36 -9.26
N LEU A 320 -21.21 -0.30 -8.91
CA LEU A 320 -22.34 0.32 -8.24
C LEU A 320 -22.72 -0.46 -6.98
N LEU A 321 -22.51 0.09 -5.79
CA LEU A 321 -23.02 -0.51 -4.57
C LEU A 321 -24.51 -0.17 -4.36
N ASN A 322 -25.39 -1.15 -4.57
CA ASN A 322 -26.83 -0.94 -4.60
C ASN A 322 -27.65 -2.17 -4.12
N LEU A 323 -28.98 -2.11 -4.27
CA LEU A 323 -29.91 -3.19 -3.88
C LEU A 323 -29.61 -4.53 -4.55
N ARG A 324 -28.92 -4.53 -5.70
CA ARG A 324 -28.50 -5.74 -6.39
C ARG A 324 -27.34 -6.43 -5.70
N ASP A 325 -26.46 -5.70 -5.01
CA ASP A 325 -25.42 -6.29 -4.16
C ASP A 325 -26.02 -6.85 -2.89
N PHE A 326 -26.99 -6.14 -2.31
CA PHE A 326 -27.79 -6.69 -1.22
C PHE A 326 -28.51 -7.98 -1.62
N ALA A 327 -28.99 -8.08 -2.87
CA ALA A 327 -29.59 -9.32 -3.35
C ALA A 327 -28.57 -10.48 -3.41
N VAL A 328 -27.29 -10.21 -3.69
CA VAL A 328 -26.22 -11.22 -3.61
C VAL A 328 -26.04 -11.67 -2.16
N LEU A 329 -25.98 -10.74 -1.20
CA LEU A 329 -25.89 -11.06 0.21
C LEU A 329 -27.13 -11.82 0.73
N ALA A 330 -28.32 -11.41 0.33
CA ALA A 330 -29.57 -12.05 0.73
C ALA A 330 -29.72 -13.46 0.16
N ARG A 331 -29.21 -13.70 -1.06
CA ARG A 331 -29.19 -15.03 -1.69
C ARG A 331 -28.31 -16.00 -0.90
N ASP A 332 -27.16 -15.52 -0.41
CA ASP A 332 -26.18 -16.34 0.30
C ASP A 332 -26.41 -16.35 1.82
N TRP A 333 -27.48 -15.71 2.31
CA TRP A 333 -27.76 -15.55 3.74
C TRP A 333 -27.87 -16.89 4.47
N GLY A 334 -27.09 -17.06 5.54
CA GLY A 334 -27.06 -18.29 6.32
C GLY A 334 -26.20 -19.41 5.74
N CYS A 335 -25.43 -19.16 4.66
CA CYS A 335 -24.39 -20.07 4.21
C CYS A 335 -23.28 -20.20 5.29
N THR A 336 -22.91 -21.43 5.65
CA THR A 336 -21.91 -21.75 6.70
C THR A 336 -20.87 -22.80 6.30
N ALA A 337 -20.82 -23.19 5.02
CA ALA A 337 -19.99 -24.31 4.55
C ALA A 337 -18.77 -23.86 3.74
N THR A 338 -18.88 -22.73 3.04
CA THR A 338 -17.83 -22.15 2.20
C THR A 338 -17.98 -20.64 2.16
N PRO A 339 -16.89 -19.88 2.35
CA PRO A 339 -16.90 -18.44 2.16
C PRO A 339 -17.38 -18.09 0.74
N THR A 340 -18.39 -17.21 0.62
CA THR A 340 -18.87 -16.68 -0.68
C THR A 340 -18.43 -15.22 -0.83
N ILE A 341 -18.66 -14.59 -1.99
CA ILE A 341 -18.38 -13.16 -2.12
C ILE A 341 -19.18 -12.29 -1.14
N ALA A 342 -20.33 -12.77 -0.65
CA ALA A 342 -21.14 -12.09 0.34
C ALA A 342 -20.57 -12.19 1.76
N ASP A 343 -19.69 -13.16 2.00
CA ASP A 343 -18.93 -13.31 3.24
C ASP A 343 -17.80 -12.27 3.26
N MET A 344 -18.11 -11.13 3.86
CA MET A 344 -17.23 -9.97 3.98
C MET A 344 -16.84 -9.71 5.44
N GLY A 345 -17.50 -10.37 6.39
CA GLY A 345 -17.53 -9.98 7.78
C GLY A 345 -17.28 -11.11 8.74
N GLY A 346 -16.30 -10.88 9.61
CA GLY A 346 -15.90 -11.88 10.58
C GLY A 346 -16.58 -11.66 11.91
N SER A 347 -16.65 -12.72 12.73
CA SER A 347 -17.18 -12.78 14.10
C SER A 347 -16.82 -11.61 15.03
N HIS A 348 -15.76 -10.86 14.72
CA HIS A 348 -15.28 -9.70 15.47
C HIS A 348 -15.56 -8.34 14.80
N GLY A 349 -16.33 -8.28 13.71
CA GLY A 349 -16.63 -7.04 12.99
C GLY A 349 -15.43 -6.45 12.25
N LEU A 350 -14.40 -7.26 12.00
CA LEU A 350 -13.12 -6.84 11.46
C LEU A 350 -13.09 -6.81 9.93
N GLY A 351 -14.21 -7.03 9.24
CA GLY A 351 -14.28 -6.93 7.77
C GLY A 351 -13.41 -7.92 7.02
N VAL A 352 -13.27 -9.12 7.58
CA VAL A 352 -12.59 -10.29 7.00
C VAL A 352 -13.63 -11.41 6.90
N PRO A 353 -13.71 -12.17 5.80
CA PRO A 353 -14.60 -13.32 5.68
C PRO A 353 -14.40 -14.36 6.81
N ASP A 354 -15.47 -14.94 7.36
CA ASP A 354 -15.38 -15.99 8.43
C ASP A 354 -16.05 -17.33 8.10
N GLY A 355 -16.52 -17.49 6.88
CA GLY A 355 -17.24 -18.66 6.40
C GLY A 355 -18.74 -18.60 6.65
N ASN A 356 -19.28 -17.56 7.29
CA ASN A 356 -20.70 -17.43 7.61
C ASN A 356 -21.29 -16.13 7.09
N VAL A 357 -22.21 -16.20 6.12
CA VAL A 357 -22.95 -15.01 5.67
C VAL A 357 -24.07 -14.69 6.66
N ASN A 358 -23.89 -13.66 7.47
CA ASN A 358 -24.71 -13.31 8.62
C ASN A 358 -24.85 -11.78 8.84
N GLY A 359 -25.34 -11.39 10.02
CA GLY A 359 -25.55 -9.98 10.40
C GLY A 359 -24.30 -9.10 10.33
N LEU A 360 -23.10 -9.67 10.48
CA LEU A 360 -21.83 -8.96 10.39
C LEU A 360 -21.52 -8.57 8.93
N ASP A 361 -21.82 -9.44 7.97
CA ASP A 361 -21.72 -9.14 6.54
C ASP A 361 -22.71 -8.07 6.14
N LEU A 362 -23.95 -8.17 6.62
CA LEU A 362 -24.97 -7.15 6.38
C LEU A 362 -24.54 -5.80 6.96
N MET A 363 -23.98 -5.79 8.17
CA MET A 363 -23.45 -4.57 8.77
C MET A 363 -22.33 -3.96 7.93
N LEU A 364 -21.43 -4.77 7.37
CA LEU A 364 -20.33 -4.27 6.52
C LEU A 364 -20.81 -3.81 5.15
N LEU A 365 -21.72 -4.56 4.52
CA LEU A 365 -22.38 -4.13 3.29
C LEU A 365 -23.07 -2.78 3.52
N ALA A 366 -23.86 -2.65 4.59
CA ALA A 366 -24.55 -1.41 4.93
C ALA A 366 -23.58 -0.26 5.20
N ARG A 367 -22.47 -0.49 5.93
CA ARG A 367 -21.42 0.52 6.13
C ARG A 367 -20.82 0.99 4.81
N ARG A 368 -20.53 0.08 3.89
CA ARG A 368 -19.98 0.42 2.58
C ARG A 368 -21.01 1.12 1.69
N TRP A 369 -22.27 0.70 1.78
CA TRP A 369 -23.36 1.24 0.96
C TRP A 369 -23.75 2.64 1.38
N VAL A 370 -23.64 2.93 2.67
CA VAL A 370 -23.75 4.29 3.20
C VAL A 370 -22.62 5.21 2.67
N GLY A 371 -21.47 4.65 2.24
CA GLY A 371 -20.40 5.36 1.56
C GLY A 371 -19.54 6.28 2.44
N ASP A 372 -18.41 6.76 1.89
CA ASP A 372 -17.58 7.86 2.44
C ASP A 372 -17.93 9.21 1.80
N SER A 373 -19.08 9.25 1.12
CA SER A 373 -19.58 10.38 0.36
C SER A 373 -21.11 10.44 0.42
N ASP A 374 -21.66 11.65 0.33
CA ASP A 374 -23.11 11.88 0.22
C ASP A 374 -23.41 12.68 -1.04
N SER A 375 -24.23 12.10 -1.91
CA SER A 375 -24.88 12.79 -3.03
C SER A 375 -26.32 13.21 -2.71
N PHE A 376 -26.79 12.95 -1.48
CA PHE A 376 -28.16 13.25 -1.01
C PHE A 376 -29.29 12.53 -1.77
N GLU A 377 -28.94 11.56 -2.62
CA GLU A 377 -29.88 10.77 -3.43
C GLU A 377 -30.78 9.85 -2.60
N SER A 378 -30.44 9.64 -1.32
CA SER A 378 -31.29 8.94 -0.36
C SER A 378 -32.55 9.75 0.00
N GLY A 379 -32.64 11.02 -0.43
CA GLY A 379 -33.74 11.92 -0.11
C GLY A 379 -33.71 12.45 1.33
N GLY A 380 -32.62 12.23 2.07
CA GLY A 380 -32.49 12.67 3.45
C GLY A 380 -31.04 12.74 3.95
N PHE A 381 -30.92 13.05 5.24
CA PHE A 381 -29.64 13.31 5.93
C PHE A 381 -29.21 12.19 6.89
N ALA A 382 -30.02 11.13 6.99
CA ALA A 382 -29.81 10.05 7.94
C ALA A 382 -28.72 9.05 7.52
N SER A 383 -28.34 9.02 6.24
CA SER A 383 -27.30 8.14 5.66
C SER A 383 -26.01 8.21 6.45
N LEU A 384 -25.44 9.42 6.61
CA LEU A 384 -24.13 9.64 7.23
C LEU A 384 -24.20 10.34 8.59
N GLY A 385 -25.38 10.43 9.21
CA GLY A 385 -25.55 11.06 10.52
C GLY A 385 -25.33 12.58 10.48
N TRP A 386 -25.73 13.22 9.37
CA TRP A 386 -25.76 14.67 9.28
C TRP A 386 -26.77 15.25 10.26
N TYR A 387 -26.48 16.45 10.76
CA TYR A 387 -27.37 17.18 11.65
C TYR A 387 -27.44 18.66 11.28
N GLY A 388 -28.64 19.22 11.38
CA GLY A 388 -28.92 20.63 11.14
C GLY A 388 -28.77 21.47 12.41
N GLU A 389 -28.31 22.70 12.25
CA GLU A 389 -28.24 23.75 13.28
C GLU A 389 -28.68 25.09 12.68
N GLY A 390 -28.94 26.09 13.54
CA GLY A 390 -29.36 27.43 13.11
C GLY A 390 -30.86 27.66 13.23
N ASP A 391 -31.32 28.75 12.63
CA ASP A 391 -32.71 29.22 12.70
C ASP A 391 -33.65 28.36 11.85
N VAL A 392 -33.19 27.96 10.68
CA VAL A 392 -33.88 27.05 9.76
C VAL A 392 -32.88 26.02 9.26
N TYR A 393 -33.23 24.74 9.27
CA TYR A 393 -32.33 23.68 8.86
C TYR A 393 -32.21 23.57 7.35
N TRP A 394 -31.09 23.02 6.91
CA TRP A 394 -30.92 22.57 5.54
C TRP A 394 -31.94 21.47 5.22
N ASN A 395 -32.31 21.35 3.95
CA ASN A 395 -33.21 20.31 3.45
C ASN A 395 -32.65 19.68 2.17
N VAL A 396 -33.04 18.44 1.88
CA VAL A 396 -32.76 17.84 0.58
C VAL A 396 -33.76 18.40 -0.44
N SER A 397 -33.27 18.78 -1.62
CA SER A 397 -34.02 19.51 -2.64
C SER A 397 -33.82 18.89 -4.03
N PRO A 398 -34.90 18.70 -4.81
CA PRO A 398 -34.81 18.13 -6.16
C PRO A 398 -34.65 19.17 -7.28
N THR A 399 -34.51 20.45 -6.94
CA THR A 399 -34.73 21.55 -7.91
C THR A 399 -33.45 22.08 -8.56
N GLN A 400 -32.27 21.80 -7.98
CA GLN A 400 -30.99 22.37 -8.40
C GLN A 400 -29.83 21.36 -8.32
N SER A 401 -30.11 20.04 -8.35
CA SER A 401 -29.08 19.01 -8.15
C SER A 401 -27.92 19.11 -9.15
N ARG A 402 -26.69 18.84 -8.69
CA ARG A 402 -25.51 18.82 -9.56
C ARG A 402 -25.40 17.48 -10.29
N SER A 403 -25.79 16.42 -9.61
CA SER A 403 -25.90 15.05 -10.14
C SER A 403 -27.14 14.39 -9.59
N GLY A 404 -27.74 13.46 -10.33
CA GLY A 404 -28.91 12.74 -9.84
C GLY A 404 -30.13 13.64 -9.60
N ALA A 405 -31.03 13.20 -8.74
CA ALA A 405 -32.30 13.84 -8.49
C ALA A 405 -32.28 14.82 -7.32
N PHE A 406 -31.26 14.80 -6.45
CA PHE A 406 -31.29 15.50 -5.17
C PHE A 406 -29.98 16.23 -4.86
N CYS A 407 -30.06 17.26 -4.02
CA CYS A 407 -28.91 17.94 -3.42
C CYS A 407 -29.30 18.52 -2.06
N ALA A 408 -28.33 18.95 -1.25
CA ALA A 408 -28.62 19.64 0.00
C ALA A 408 -28.72 21.16 -0.24
N GLN A 409 -29.79 21.76 0.26
CA GLN A 409 -30.10 23.18 0.14
C GLN A 409 -30.17 23.83 1.52
N ALA A 410 -29.60 25.03 1.66
CA ALA A 410 -29.74 25.83 2.86
C ALA A 410 -31.20 26.27 3.06
N GLY A 411 -31.66 26.23 4.31
CA GLY A 411 -33.01 26.68 4.66
C GLY A 411 -33.22 28.15 4.30
N ARG A 412 -34.46 28.51 3.93
CA ARG A 412 -34.84 29.91 3.74
C ARG A 412 -34.84 30.62 5.09
N ILE A 413 -33.97 31.60 5.23
CA ILE A 413 -33.71 32.33 6.47
C ILE A 413 -33.95 33.83 6.26
N ALA A 414 -34.33 34.54 7.32
CA ALA A 414 -34.49 36.00 7.31
C ALA A 414 -33.16 36.73 7.56
N ASP A 415 -33.18 38.05 7.49
CA ASP A 415 -31.99 38.88 7.74
C ASP A 415 -31.42 38.63 9.15
N ASN A 416 -30.09 38.62 9.27
CA ASN A 416 -29.33 38.26 10.48
C ASN A 416 -29.53 36.83 11.01
N GLN A 417 -30.12 35.92 10.23
CA GLN A 417 -30.25 34.51 10.60
C GLN A 417 -29.21 33.63 9.90
N ARG A 418 -29.16 32.36 10.30
CA ARG A 418 -28.29 31.35 9.68
C ARG A 418 -28.93 29.97 9.58
N SER A 419 -28.49 29.22 8.58
CA SER A 419 -28.83 27.82 8.35
C SER A 419 -27.55 27.01 8.24
N ARG A 420 -27.37 25.98 9.07
CA ARG A 420 -26.14 25.19 9.12
C ARG A 420 -26.42 23.69 9.00
N LEU A 421 -25.61 23.01 8.19
CA LEU A 421 -25.56 21.56 8.08
C LEU A 421 -24.18 21.10 8.55
N ALA A 422 -24.13 20.09 9.41
CA ALA A 422 -22.89 19.61 10.01
C ALA A 422 -22.83 18.08 10.10
N ILE A 423 -21.61 17.57 10.19
CA ILE A 423 -21.30 16.14 10.33
C ILE A 423 -19.99 15.98 11.09
N THR A 424 -19.88 14.93 11.89
CA THR A 424 -18.64 14.54 12.57
C THR A 424 -18.21 13.16 12.11
N ILE A 425 -17.00 13.05 11.56
CA ILE A 425 -16.49 11.85 10.89
C ILE A 425 -15.01 11.62 11.22
N GLU A 426 -14.57 10.36 11.23
CA GLU A 426 -13.16 9.99 11.41
C GLU A 426 -12.43 10.10 10.07
N CYS A 427 -11.43 10.98 9.98
CA CYS A 427 -10.66 11.20 8.75
C CYS A 427 -9.27 10.53 8.80
N LYS A 428 -8.77 10.12 7.64
CA LYS A 428 -7.34 10.02 7.34
C LYS A 428 -6.82 11.36 6.79
N ALA A 429 -5.50 11.49 6.69
CA ALA A 429 -4.89 12.61 6.00
C ALA A 429 -5.26 12.55 4.51
N GLY A 430 -5.78 13.64 3.96
CA GLY A 430 -6.28 13.65 2.58
C GLY A 430 -7.00 14.95 2.25
N ARG A 431 -7.99 14.88 1.36
CA ARG A 431 -8.79 16.04 0.96
C ARG A 431 -10.27 15.75 1.06
N ILE A 432 -11.02 16.69 1.64
CA ILE A 432 -12.47 16.75 1.44
C ILE A 432 -12.75 17.39 0.08
N ARG A 433 -13.79 16.92 -0.61
CA ARG A 433 -14.27 17.46 -1.89
C ARG A 433 -15.78 17.59 -1.83
N PHE A 434 -16.34 18.65 -2.41
CA PHE A 434 -17.78 18.79 -2.60
C PHE A 434 -18.06 19.80 -3.70
N TRP A 435 -19.25 19.72 -4.30
CA TRP A 435 -19.74 20.76 -5.19
C TRP A 435 -20.52 21.80 -4.40
N ARG A 436 -20.41 23.06 -4.79
CA ARG A 436 -21.17 24.18 -4.20
C ARG A 436 -21.78 25.07 -5.27
N LYS A 437 -22.99 25.55 -5.02
CA LYS A 437 -23.67 26.61 -5.78
C LYS A 437 -24.21 27.65 -4.81
N VAL A 438 -24.14 28.92 -5.18
CA VAL A 438 -24.60 30.02 -4.33
C VAL A 438 -25.39 31.00 -5.20
N SER A 439 -26.55 31.44 -4.72
CA SER A 439 -27.37 32.46 -5.38
C SER A 439 -27.86 33.41 -4.30
N SER A 440 -27.12 34.51 -4.14
CA SER A 440 -27.18 35.37 -2.96
C SER A 440 -26.68 36.78 -3.25
N GLN A 441 -26.87 37.71 -2.32
CA GLN A 441 -26.31 39.05 -2.44
C GLN A 441 -24.77 39.04 -2.39
N PRO A 442 -24.07 39.62 -3.39
CA PRO A 442 -22.61 39.70 -3.36
C PRO A 442 -22.10 40.44 -2.11
N LYS A 443 -21.18 39.80 -1.37
CA LYS A 443 -20.54 40.32 -0.16
C LYS A 443 -21.47 40.56 1.05
N GLY A 444 -22.73 40.14 0.98
CA GLY A 444 -23.67 40.19 2.10
C GLY A 444 -23.95 38.79 2.63
N ASP A 445 -24.87 38.10 1.97
CA ASP A 445 -25.26 36.74 2.33
C ASP A 445 -24.23 35.72 1.84
N CYS A 446 -23.71 34.89 2.75
CA CYS A 446 -22.55 34.05 2.46
C CYS A 446 -22.78 32.58 2.85
N LEU A 447 -22.32 31.67 1.97
CA LEU A 447 -22.02 30.28 2.33
C LEU A 447 -20.60 30.19 2.87
N ARG A 448 -20.43 29.59 4.06
CA ARG A 448 -19.14 29.29 4.68
C ARG A 448 -18.97 27.80 4.90
N PHE A 449 -17.84 27.26 4.48
CA PHE A 449 -17.41 25.92 4.82
C PHE A 449 -16.38 25.96 5.95
N ARG A 450 -16.57 25.13 6.99
CA ARG A 450 -15.71 25.10 8.18
C ARG A 450 -15.23 23.68 8.51
N SER A 451 -14.04 23.61 9.11
CA SER A 451 -13.58 22.44 9.88
C SER A 451 -13.37 22.86 11.34
N GLY A 452 -14.17 22.30 12.25
CA GLY A 452 -14.31 22.82 13.61
C GLY A 452 -14.77 24.28 13.58
N ASN A 453 -13.95 25.18 14.14
CA ASN A 453 -14.23 26.61 14.19
C ASN A 453 -13.59 27.41 13.05
N THR A 454 -12.72 26.80 12.25
CA THR A 454 -11.94 27.47 11.19
C THR A 454 -12.73 27.52 9.88
N VAL A 455 -12.87 28.71 9.30
CA VAL A 455 -13.43 28.90 7.95
C VAL A 455 -12.38 28.53 6.91
N LEU A 456 -12.71 27.61 6.03
CA LEU A 456 -11.84 27.15 4.94
C LEU A 456 -12.24 27.74 3.59
N GLY A 457 -13.53 28.06 3.40
CA GLY A 457 -14.03 28.73 2.20
C GLY A 457 -15.25 29.60 2.51
N GLU A 458 -15.39 30.68 1.76
CA GLU A 458 -16.50 31.63 1.85
C GLU A 458 -16.90 32.08 0.45
N TRP A 459 -18.21 32.11 0.18
CA TRP A 459 -18.76 32.41 -1.14
C TRP A 459 -20.06 33.22 -1.00
N SER A 460 -20.24 34.20 -1.88
CA SER A 460 -21.45 35.02 -2.02
C SER A 460 -21.64 35.45 -3.48
N GLY A 461 -22.81 35.98 -3.81
CA GLY A 461 -23.19 36.34 -5.17
C GLY A 461 -23.90 35.20 -5.92
N GLU A 462 -23.88 35.30 -7.25
CA GLU A 462 -24.39 34.28 -8.18
C GLU A 462 -23.22 33.43 -8.70
N LEU A 463 -23.01 32.27 -8.08
CA LEU A 463 -21.96 31.34 -8.43
C LEU A 463 -22.58 29.99 -8.78
N ASP A 464 -22.38 29.54 -10.01
CA ASP A 464 -22.84 28.24 -10.45
C ASP A 464 -22.05 27.10 -9.78
N TRP A 465 -22.49 25.87 -10.01
CA TRP A 465 -21.87 24.67 -9.46
C TRP A 465 -20.37 24.60 -9.77
N GLU A 466 -19.57 24.57 -8.71
CA GLU A 466 -18.12 24.40 -8.79
C GLU A 466 -17.66 23.39 -7.74
N GLN A 467 -16.74 22.50 -8.12
CA GLN A 467 -16.12 21.59 -7.18
C GLN A 467 -15.03 22.31 -6.40
N VAL A 468 -15.11 22.24 -5.08
CA VAL A 468 -14.10 22.79 -4.18
C VAL A 468 -13.46 21.67 -3.36
N SER A 469 -12.22 21.88 -2.92
CA SER A 469 -11.47 20.87 -2.20
C SER A 469 -10.51 21.46 -1.18
N PHE A 470 -10.42 20.84 0.00
CA PHE A 470 -9.59 21.34 1.11
C PHE A 470 -8.77 20.20 1.73
N PRO A 471 -7.51 20.45 2.13
CA PRO A 471 -6.71 19.46 2.85
C PRO A 471 -7.28 19.23 4.25
N VAL A 472 -7.23 17.98 4.70
CA VAL A 472 -7.73 17.52 5.99
C VAL A 472 -6.66 16.63 6.61
N GLN A 473 -6.39 16.87 7.90
CA GLN A 473 -5.52 16.02 8.70
C GLN A 473 -6.32 14.85 9.30
N ALA A 474 -5.62 13.75 9.60
CA ALA A 474 -6.23 12.59 10.23
C ALA A 474 -6.86 12.91 11.61
N GLY A 475 -7.74 12.01 12.05
CA GLY A 475 -8.49 12.04 13.31
C GLY A 475 -9.94 12.49 13.15
N ARG A 476 -10.67 12.53 14.26
CA ARG A 476 -12.07 12.94 14.32
C ARG A 476 -12.24 14.42 13.96
N ARG A 477 -13.00 14.71 12.90
CA ARG A 477 -13.24 16.07 12.41
C ARG A 477 -14.74 16.36 12.34
N THR A 478 -15.10 17.59 12.67
CA THR A 478 -16.44 18.12 12.43
C THR A 478 -16.36 19.09 11.26
N PHE A 479 -17.18 18.86 10.24
CA PHE A 479 -17.33 19.74 9.08
C PHE A 479 -18.69 20.41 9.12
N SER A 480 -18.78 21.65 8.63
CA SER A 480 -20.08 22.31 8.51
C SER A 480 -20.15 23.30 7.36
N TRP A 481 -21.35 23.39 6.78
CA TRP A 481 -21.74 24.35 5.76
C TRP A 481 -22.78 25.27 6.37
N GLU A 482 -22.49 26.56 6.43
CA GLU A 482 -23.34 27.58 7.06
C GLU A 482 -23.68 28.64 6.02
N TYR A 483 -24.96 28.82 5.72
CA TYR A 483 -25.47 29.98 4.99
C TYR A 483 -25.97 31.00 6.01
N SER A 484 -25.53 32.25 5.92
CA SER A 484 -25.95 33.32 6.84
C SER A 484 -26.25 34.60 6.09
N LYS A 485 -27.28 35.32 6.53
CA LYS A 485 -27.65 36.62 5.97
C LYS A 485 -27.12 37.79 6.79
N ASP A 486 -26.87 38.90 6.13
CA ASP A 486 -26.53 40.17 6.79
C ASP A 486 -27.78 40.93 7.24
N SER A 487 -27.62 42.21 7.59
CA SER A 487 -28.71 43.03 8.16
C SER A 487 -29.77 43.48 7.16
N GLY A 488 -29.62 43.19 5.86
CA GLY A 488 -30.70 43.44 4.92
C GLY A 488 -30.31 43.40 3.44
N GLY A 489 -31.28 42.99 2.64
CA GLY A 489 -31.17 42.85 1.20
C GLY A 489 -31.52 41.43 0.76
N TRP A 490 -31.78 41.26 -0.55
CA TRP A 490 -31.98 39.96 -1.15
C TRP A 490 -31.61 40.03 -2.63
N MET A 491 -30.97 38.98 -3.13
CA MET A 491 -30.71 38.79 -4.55
C MET A 491 -30.76 37.30 -4.88
N GLY A 492 -31.12 37.00 -6.13
CA GLY A 492 -31.14 35.64 -6.61
C GLY A 492 -32.18 34.78 -5.90
N SER A 493 -31.79 33.55 -5.58
CA SER A 493 -32.61 32.59 -4.84
C SER A 493 -32.45 32.70 -3.32
N ASP A 494 -31.55 33.58 -2.86
CA ASP A 494 -31.21 33.82 -1.46
C ASP A 494 -30.93 32.53 -0.67
N THR A 495 -30.07 31.68 -1.23
CA THR A 495 -29.73 30.37 -0.65
C THR A 495 -28.44 29.82 -1.25
N ALA A 496 -28.00 28.69 -0.72
CA ALA A 496 -26.85 27.94 -1.19
C ALA A 496 -27.17 26.44 -1.26
N TRP A 497 -26.43 25.73 -2.11
CA TRP A 497 -26.55 24.30 -2.27
C TRP A 497 -25.20 23.62 -2.22
N ILE A 498 -25.18 22.39 -1.73
CA ILE A 498 -24.04 21.48 -1.82
C ILE A 498 -24.48 20.11 -2.35
N ASP A 499 -23.55 19.43 -3.02
CA ASP A 499 -23.78 18.12 -3.59
C ASP A 499 -22.46 17.33 -3.68
N LEU A 500 -22.53 16.01 -3.81
CA LEU A 500 -21.39 15.11 -3.99
C LEU A 500 -20.26 15.37 -2.98
N VAL A 501 -20.60 15.38 -1.69
CA VAL A 501 -19.63 15.55 -0.61
C VAL A 501 -18.84 14.26 -0.45
N SER A 502 -17.52 14.32 -0.44
CA SER A 502 -16.63 13.17 -0.25
C SER A 502 -15.61 13.48 0.84
N PHE A 503 -15.53 12.60 1.84
CA PHE A 503 -14.66 12.73 2.99
C PHE A 503 -13.38 11.90 2.83
N PRO A 504 -12.23 12.36 3.35
CA PRO A 504 -10.99 11.61 3.30
C PRO A 504 -10.92 10.61 4.45
N THR A 505 -11.81 9.63 4.49
CA THR A 505 -11.89 8.55 5.51
C THR A 505 -10.97 7.37 5.18
N GLY A 506 -10.52 7.27 3.92
CA GLY A 506 -9.42 6.42 3.54
C GLY A 506 -9.68 5.38 2.47
N ASP A 507 -10.88 5.33 1.88
CA ASP A 507 -11.25 4.29 0.91
C ASP A 507 -12.08 4.78 -0.29
N LEU A 508 -11.45 5.46 -1.28
CA LEU A 508 -11.51 5.15 -2.74
C LEU A 508 -11.00 6.29 -3.67
N GLU A 509 -10.24 5.86 -4.67
CA GLU A 509 -10.04 6.32 -6.06
C GLU A 509 -9.83 7.78 -6.49
N SER A 510 -8.84 7.95 -7.37
CA SER A 510 -9.15 8.43 -8.72
C SER A 510 -8.52 7.50 -9.76
N ALA A 511 -9.35 6.67 -10.38
CA ALA A 511 -9.16 6.30 -11.78
C ALA A 511 -9.13 7.59 -12.62
N GLY A 512 -8.20 7.66 -13.58
CA GLY A 512 -8.16 8.71 -14.60
C GLY A 512 -6.88 9.55 -14.61
N MET A 513 -5.86 9.05 -15.29
CA MET A 513 -5.38 9.67 -16.54
C MET A 513 -4.99 8.58 -17.53
#